data_AF-A0A7V7WSL5-F1
#
_entry.id   AF-A0A7V7WSL5-F1
#
_cell.length_a   1.000
_cell.length_b   1.000
_cell.length_c   1.000
_cell.angle_alpha   90.00
_cell.angle_beta   90.00
_cell.angle_gamma   90.00
#
_symmetry.space_group_name_H-M   'P 1'
#
loop_
_entity.id
_entity.type
_entity.pdbx_description
1 polymer ?
#
loop_
_entity_poly.entity_id
_entity_poly.type
_entity_poly.pdbx_seq_one_letter_code
_entity_poly.pdbx_strand_id
1 'polypeptide(L)'
;MLKAWLAWAYGVSRLAGGIGLLALAVSMPAWSAQTVRVGVYENSPKIGLSGTGQPEGFFVDLIEAIAQREQWQIEYVRGDWNEGLQRLAAG
;
A
#
# COMPACT_ATOMS: atom_id res chain seq x y z
N MET A 1 51.95 23.91 4.91
CA MET A 1 51.69 22.48 5.18
C MET A 1 50.45 22.23 6.04
N LEU A 2 50.25 22.94 7.15
CA LEU A 2 49.09 22.76 8.04
C LEU A 2 47.70 23.00 7.40
N LYS A 3 47.58 23.98 6.48
CA LYS A 3 46.33 24.29 5.77
C LYS A 3 45.87 23.18 4.80
N ALA A 4 46.82 22.44 4.21
CA ALA A 4 46.51 21.33 3.31
C ALA A 4 46.00 20.10 4.07
N TRP A 5 46.54 19.85 5.26
CA TRP A 5 46.08 18.79 6.17
C TRP A 5 44.64 19.03 6.67
N LEU A 6 44.32 20.27 7.07
CA LEU A 6 42.97 20.64 7.52
C LEU A 6 41.93 20.53 6.39
N ALA A 7 42.28 20.94 5.17
CA ALA A 7 41.38 20.83 4.02
C ALA A 7 41.11 19.37 3.61
N TRP A 8 42.13 18.50 3.68
CA TRP A 8 41.99 17.07 3.41
C TRP A 8 41.13 16.37 4.49
N ALA A 9 41.38 16.65 5.77
CA ALA A 9 40.58 16.11 6.88
C ALA A 9 39.11 16.55 6.84
N TYR A 10 38.82 17.80 6.44
CA TYR A 10 37.46 18.30 6.25
C TYR A 10 36.75 17.65 5.05
N GLY A 11 37.48 17.36 3.96
CA GLY A 11 36.93 16.70 2.77
C GLY A 11 36.51 15.25 3.03
N VAL A 12 37.32 14.48 3.77
CA VAL A 12 37.01 13.09 4.14
C VAL A 12 35.81 13.01 5.09
N SER A 13 35.68 13.97 6.02
CA SER A 13 34.56 14.05 6.98
C SER A 13 33.19 14.28 6.32
N ARG A 14 33.14 15.07 5.23
CA ARG A 14 31.88 15.34 4.49
C ARG A 14 31.40 14.14 3.67
N LEU A 15 32.34 13.36 3.12
CA LEU A 15 32.02 12.15 2.38
C LEU A 15 31.52 11.03 3.32
N ALA A 16 32.17 10.86 4.49
CA ALA A 16 31.73 9.90 5.50
C ALA A 16 30.33 10.21 6.06
N GLY A 17 30.03 11.49 6.33
CA GLY A 17 28.70 11.92 6.76
C GLY A 17 27.61 11.72 5.70
N GLY A 18 27.93 11.99 4.43
CA GLY A 18 27.01 11.77 3.31
C GLY A 18 26.71 10.28 3.07
N ILE A 19 27.71 9.40 3.17
CA ILE A 19 27.55 7.95 3.04
C ILE A 19 26.74 7.38 4.22
N GLY A 20 26.99 7.85 5.45
CA GLY A 20 26.21 7.44 6.63
C GLY A 20 24.73 7.81 6.54
N LEU A 21 24.42 9.02 6.05
CA LEU A 21 23.03 9.48 5.82
C LEU A 21 22.32 8.67 4.71
N LEU A 22 23.04 8.33 3.63
CA LEU A 22 22.52 7.47 2.55
C LEU A 22 22.27 6.03 3.03
N ALA A 23 23.16 5.46 3.85
CA ALA A 23 22.99 4.13 4.41
C ALA A 23 21.79 4.02 5.37
N LEU A 24 21.51 5.09 6.13
CA LEU A 24 20.33 5.20 7.00
C LEU A 24 19.02 5.28 6.20
N ALA A 25 19.01 5.99 5.06
CA ALA A 25 17.82 6.13 4.22
C ALA A 25 17.40 4.81 3.53
N VAL A 26 18.36 3.94 3.19
CA VAL A 26 18.08 2.62 2.57
C VAL A 26 17.54 1.60 3.58
N SER A 27 17.74 1.83 4.87
CA SER A 27 17.31 0.90 5.93
C SER A 27 15.86 1.12 6.39
N MET A 28 15.10 2.01 5.72
CA MET A 28 13.67 2.19 6.06
C MET A 28 12.85 0.98 5.60
N PRO A 29 12.09 0.33 6.49
CA PRO A 29 11.16 -0.71 6.07
C PRO A 29 10.15 -0.13 5.09
N ALA A 30 9.95 -0.79 3.96
CA ALA A 30 8.90 -0.42 3.02
C ALA A 30 7.54 -0.72 3.67
N TRP A 31 6.79 0.33 4.01
CA TRP A 31 5.40 0.17 4.44
C TRP A 31 4.55 -0.09 3.20
N SER A 32 4.14 -1.35 3.00
CA SER A 32 3.19 -1.72 1.94
C SER A 32 1.80 -1.87 2.56
N ALA A 33 0.82 -1.19 1.96
CA ALA A 33 -0.57 -1.35 2.32
C ALA A 33 -1.01 -2.80 2.07
N GLN A 34 -1.71 -3.41 3.03
CA GLN A 34 -2.26 -4.75 2.83
C GLN A 34 -3.29 -4.71 1.70
N THR A 35 -3.08 -5.53 0.66
CA THR A 35 -4.07 -5.70 -0.42
C THR A 35 -5.14 -6.70 0.03
N VAL A 36 -6.41 -6.29 -0.01
CA VAL A 36 -7.56 -7.13 0.34
C VAL A 36 -8.46 -7.30 -0.89
N ARG A 37 -8.68 -8.56 -1.28
CA ARG A 37 -9.54 -8.92 -2.41
C ARG A 37 -10.99 -9.06 -1.94
N VAL A 38 -11.91 -8.30 -2.54
CA VAL A 38 -13.32 -8.25 -2.15
C VAL A 38 -14.21 -8.72 -3.30
N GLY A 39 -14.98 -9.77 -3.08
CA GLY A 39 -15.95 -10.27 -4.06
C GLY A 39 -17.13 -9.32 -4.25
N VAL A 40 -17.46 -8.97 -5.50
CA VAL A 40 -18.62 -8.12 -5.85
C VAL A 40 -19.55 -8.87 -6.79
N TYR A 41 -20.83 -8.88 -6.45
CA TYR A 41 -21.91 -9.53 -7.20
C TYR A 41 -23.19 -8.69 -7.10
N GLU A 42 -24.11 -8.87 -8.05
CA GLU A 42 -25.36 -8.11 -8.12
C GLU A 42 -26.34 -8.53 -7.02
N ASN A 43 -26.49 -7.68 -6.00
CA ASN A 43 -27.40 -7.85 -4.87
C ASN A 43 -27.85 -6.48 -4.33
N SER A 44 -28.26 -5.59 -5.23
CA SER A 44 -28.70 -4.25 -4.87
C SER A 44 -29.86 -4.29 -3.86
N PRO A 45 -29.88 -3.40 -2.86
CA PRO A 45 -28.99 -2.26 -2.65
C PRO A 45 -27.75 -2.56 -1.79
N LYS A 46 -27.48 -3.83 -1.48
CA LYS A 46 -26.40 -4.22 -0.54
C LYS A 46 -25.02 -4.08 -1.17
N ILE A 47 -24.86 -4.68 -2.34
CA ILE A 47 -23.66 -4.72 -3.17
C ILE A 47 -24.14 -4.76 -4.62
N GLY A 48 -23.52 -3.98 -5.50
CA GLY A 48 -23.81 -3.99 -6.93
C GLY A 48 -22.75 -3.25 -7.73
N LEU A 49 -23.02 -3.05 -9.01
CA LEU A 49 -22.21 -2.22 -9.89
C LEU A 49 -23.02 -1.02 -10.38
N SER A 50 -22.41 0.15 -10.35
CA SER A 50 -22.98 1.37 -10.93
C SER A 50 -23.08 1.27 -12.45
N GLY A 51 -23.74 2.26 -13.08
CA GLY A 51 -23.81 2.34 -14.55
C GLY A 51 -22.45 2.48 -15.25
N THR A 52 -21.39 2.82 -14.53
CA THR A 52 -20.00 2.85 -15.05
C THR A 52 -19.20 1.60 -14.69
N GLY A 53 -19.83 0.61 -14.04
CA GLY A 53 -19.22 -0.64 -13.61
C GLY A 53 -18.41 -0.52 -12.31
N GLN A 54 -18.55 0.57 -11.55
CA GLN A 54 -17.86 0.69 -10.26
C GLN A 54 -18.67 -0.01 -9.16
N PRO A 55 -18.04 -0.73 -8.23
CA PRO A 55 -18.74 -1.29 -7.07
C PRO A 55 -19.48 -0.20 -6.27
N GLU A 56 -20.71 -0.50 -5.87
CA GLU A 56 -21.54 0.39 -5.05
C GLU A 56 -22.42 -0.39 -4.06
N GLY A 57 -22.99 0.32 -3.08
CA GLY A 57 -23.90 -0.23 -2.08
C GLY A 57 -23.34 -0.18 -0.66
N PHE A 58 -24.20 -0.45 0.31
CA PHE A 58 -23.88 -0.30 1.73
C PHE A 58 -22.60 -1.02 2.18
N PHE A 59 -22.39 -2.26 1.71
CA PHE A 59 -21.19 -3.02 2.10
C PHE A 59 -19.91 -2.56 1.40
N VAL A 60 -20.04 -1.94 0.22
CA VAL A 60 -18.91 -1.29 -0.47
C VAL A 60 -18.47 -0.07 0.35
N ASP A 61 -19.41 0.79 0.75
CA ASP A 61 -19.12 1.95 1.59
C ASP A 61 -18.45 1.54 2.92
N LEU A 62 -18.95 0.46 3.53
CA LEU A 62 -18.41 -0.06 4.78
C LEU A 62 -16.97 -0.56 4.62
N ILE A 63 -16.68 -1.37 3.59
CA ILE A 63 -15.33 -1.92 3.42
C ILE A 63 -14.31 -0.86 3.01
N GLU A 64 -14.71 0.14 2.23
CA GLU A 64 -13.86 1.31 1.91
C GLU A 64 -13.53 2.12 3.18
N ALA A 65 -14.52 2.34 4.05
CA ALA A 65 -14.31 3.03 5.31
C ALA A 65 -13.40 2.26 6.29
N ILE A 66 -13.38 0.93 6.22
CA ILE A 66 -12.42 0.08 6.94
C ILE A 66 -11.05 0.19 6.28
N ALA A 67 -10.97 0.06 4.96
CA ALA A 67 -9.73 0.13 4.20
C ALA A 67 -8.98 1.45 4.44
N GLN A 68 -9.70 2.57 4.48
CA GLN A 68 -9.13 3.86 4.81
C GLN A 68 -8.52 3.90 6.22
N ARG A 69 -9.19 3.32 7.23
CA ARG A 69 -8.69 3.29 8.61
C ARG A 69 -7.50 2.36 8.78
N GLU A 70 -7.55 1.19 8.14
CA GLU A 70 -6.54 0.14 8.24
C GLU A 70 -5.40 0.28 7.22
N GLN A 71 -5.45 1.32 6.37
CA GLN A 71 -4.50 1.53 5.28
C GLN A 71 -4.42 0.32 4.33
N TRP A 72 -5.58 -0.27 4.00
CA TRP A 72 -5.69 -1.34 3.02
C TRP A 72 -5.87 -0.80 1.61
N GLN A 73 -5.43 -1.59 0.64
CA GLN A 73 -5.78 -1.41 -0.78
C GLN A 73 -6.82 -2.45 -1.15
N ILE A 74 -8.00 -2.01 -1.60
CA ILE A 74 -9.06 -2.93 -2.02
C ILE A 74 -8.89 -3.31 -3.49
N GLU A 75 -8.94 -4.60 -3.78
CA GLU A 75 -9.04 -5.16 -5.12
C GLU A 75 -10.41 -5.83 -5.27
N TYR A 76 -11.29 -5.22 -6.05
CA TYR A 76 -12.61 -5.80 -6.29
C TYR A 76 -12.56 -6.91 -7.33
N VAL A 77 -13.06 -8.09 -6.95
CA VAL A 77 -13.13 -9.28 -7.80
C VAL A 77 -14.58 -9.55 -8.14
N ARG A 78 -14.98 -9.28 -9.39
CA ARG A 78 -16.33 -9.57 -9.87
C ARG A 78 -16.60 -11.07 -9.91
N GLY A 79 -17.84 -11.45 -9.69
CA GLY A 79 -18.30 -12.84 -9.83
C GLY A 79 -19.73 -13.02 -9.35
N ASP A 80 -20.17 -14.26 -9.30
CA ASP A 80 -21.40 -14.62 -8.59
C ASP A 80 -21.12 -15.03 -7.13
N TRP A 81 -22.20 -15.23 -6.37
CA TRP A 81 -22.14 -15.64 -4.97
C TRP A 81 -21.36 -16.94 -4.75
N ASN A 82 -21.58 -17.94 -5.61
CA ASN A 82 -20.94 -19.24 -5.47
C ASN A 82 -19.44 -19.15 -5.80
N GLU A 83 -19.06 -18.39 -6.82
CA GLU A 83 -17.65 -18.11 -7.12
C GLU A 83 -16.96 -17.41 -5.94
N GLY A 84 -17.64 -16.47 -5.28
CA GLY A 84 -17.17 -15.83 -4.05
C GLY A 84 -16.89 -16.84 -2.94
N LEU A 85 -17.83 -17.74 -2.67
CA LEU A 85 -17.67 -18.80 -1.67
C LEU A 85 -16.54 -19.78 -2.03
N GLN A 86 -16.39 -20.15 -3.30
CA GLN A 86 -15.32 -21.03 -3.76
C GLN A 86 -13.93 -20.39 -3.57
N ARG A 87 -13.80 -19.09 -3.87
CA ARG A 87 -12.55 -18.34 -3.64
C ARG A 87 -12.21 -18.30 -2.15
N LEU A 88 -13.18 -18.03 -1.29
CA LEU A 88 -12.98 -18.05 0.16
C LEU A 88 -12.56 -19.42 0.69
N ALA A 89 -13.12 -20.50 0.14
CA ALA A 89 -12.75 -21.86 0.52
C ALA A 89 -11.34 -22.26 0.05
N ALA A 90 -10.87 -21.69 -1.07
CA ALA A 90 -9.55 -21.99 -1.64
C ALA A 90 -8.39 -21.23 -0.97
N GLY A 91 -8.67 -20.04 -0.42
CA GLY A 91 -7.66 -19.10 0.10
C GLY A 91 -7.06 -18.22 -1.00
#